data_AF-A0A1N7ND54-F1
#
_entry.id   AF-A0A1N7ND54-F1
#
_cell.length_a   1.000
_cell.length_b   1.000
_cell.length_c   1.000
_cell.angle_alpha   90.00
_cell.angle_beta   90.00
_cell.angle_gamma   90.00
#
_symmetry.space_group_name_H-M   'P 1'
#
loop_
_entity.id
_entity.type
_entity.pdbx_description
1 polymer ?
#
loop_
_entity_poly.entity_id
_entity_poly.type
_entity_poly.pdbx_seq_one_letter_code
_entity_poly.pdbx_strand_id
1 'polypeptide(L)'
;MKKGTRKGLSEGSLAWLLVIPALLLILVIAIFPVFRSFWLSLHDVRLNDATKRTTHSSYGIDLEGYANSMPFLLSALDQEIGKAEGTTRERLTGVKERVEDVRSTLERDSQVRENFKRVDDLLFEGKAVPESLRLVDIEEQKARAAGEQVTQIREDLKAMEQEGILNQPKRVTGLAKGLQECLIEPNFVGLKYYRIYLTDERMWASLTNTIVFTGISVGVELVLGIAIALLINRQFVGRGLVRASVLIPWALPTAVAALMWKFLFDGQNGVMAKIFAEFGLIPDMGTLLTTKLWSMFAVIFADVWKTTPFMALLILAGLQTIPKSLYEAAEVDGAGRIQQFFKITLPMLRTTILVALLFRILDAFRVFDLIYVLTGGGPANATETISVYAYKTMFAQMNFGAGSALAVIVFLCIAIISVLFVKLLGRDLISDGSGK
;
A
#
# COMPACT_ATOMS: atom_id res chain seq x y z
N MET A 1 67.21 -7.12 -3.08
CA MET A 1 65.82 -7.48 -2.67
C MET A 1 64.98 -6.22 -2.56
N LYS A 2 64.10 -5.94 -3.54
CA LYS A 2 63.16 -4.81 -3.49
C LYS A 2 62.01 -5.14 -2.52
N LYS A 3 61.93 -4.43 -1.38
CA LYS A 3 60.77 -4.47 -0.48
C LYS A 3 59.64 -3.65 -1.09
N GLY A 4 58.57 -4.31 -1.54
CA GLY A 4 57.36 -3.67 -2.04
C GLY A 4 56.59 -2.98 -0.89
N THR A 5 56.38 -1.68 -1.03
CA THR A 5 55.53 -0.86 -0.17
C THR A 5 54.06 -1.18 -0.44
N ARG A 6 53.44 -2.03 0.40
CA ARG A 6 51.97 -2.14 0.44
C ARG A 6 51.43 -0.85 1.05
N LYS A 7 50.90 0.06 0.23
CA LYS A 7 50.06 1.17 0.71
C LYS A 7 48.84 0.58 1.41
N GLY A 8 48.83 0.60 2.75
CA GLY A 8 47.65 0.28 3.54
C GLY A 8 46.55 1.30 3.28
N LEU A 9 45.29 0.84 3.27
CA LEU A 9 44.13 1.73 3.23
C LEU A 9 44.16 2.65 4.46
N SER A 10 43.80 3.92 4.29
CA SER A 10 43.68 4.84 5.44
C SER A 10 42.59 4.34 6.40
N GLU A 11 42.69 4.68 7.69
CA GLU A 11 41.69 4.30 8.69
C GLU A 11 40.27 4.77 8.31
N GLY A 12 40.15 5.96 7.71
CA GLY A 12 38.88 6.44 7.16
C GLY A 12 38.36 5.59 6.00
N SER A 13 39.25 5.12 5.12
CA SER A 13 38.89 4.21 4.03
C SER A 13 38.46 2.84 4.55
N LEU A 14 39.08 2.33 5.62
CA LEU A 14 38.70 1.08 6.28
C LEU A 14 37.33 1.22 6.98
N ALA A 15 37.06 2.34 7.65
CA ALA A 15 35.76 2.61 8.25
C ALA A 15 34.64 2.65 7.20
N TRP A 16 34.86 3.32 6.06
CA TRP A 16 33.92 3.30 4.96
C TRP A 16 33.75 1.89 4.35
N LEU A 17 34.82 1.12 4.19
CA LEU A 17 34.74 -0.23 3.64
C LEU A 17 33.90 -1.17 4.52
N LEU A 18 33.88 -0.95 5.85
CA LEU A 18 33.02 -1.69 6.79
C LEU A 18 31.56 -1.22 6.76
N VAL A 19 31.30 0.08 6.54
CA VAL A 19 29.96 0.67 6.63
C VAL A 19 29.21 0.66 5.28
N ILE A 20 29.92 0.77 4.15
CA ILE A 20 29.34 0.80 2.80
C ILE A 20 28.38 -0.37 2.54
N PRO A 21 28.70 -1.64 2.87
CA PRO A 21 27.76 -2.75 2.65
C PRO A 21 26.42 -2.55 3.38
N ALA A 22 26.45 -2.06 4.63
CA ALA A 22 25.24 -1.77 5.38
C ALA A 22 24.44 -0.59 4.78
N LEU A 23 25.13 0.46 4.35
CA LEU A 23 24.48 1.60 3.67
C LEU A 23 23.85 1.21 2.33
N LEU A 24 24.52 0.36 1.55
CA LEU A 24 23.97 -0.17 0.31
C LEU A 24 22.73 -1.03 0.57
N LEU A 25 22.75 -1.87 1.60
CA LEU A 25 21.57 -2.63 2.02
C LEU A 25 20.42 -1.70 2.42
N ILE A 26 20.69 -0.64 3.19
CA ILE A 26 19.67 0.36 3.55
C ILE A 26 19.12 1.06 2.30
N LEU A 27 19.99 1.44 1.35
CA LEU A 27 19.57 2.08 0.09
C LEU A 27 18.64 1.17 -0.72
N VAL A 28 19.00 -0.10 -0.88
CA VAL A 28 18.25 -1.08 -1.68
C VAL A 28 16.95 -1.50 -0.99
N ILE A 29 16.96 -1.70 0.33
CA ILE A 29 15.80 -2.27 1.04
C ILE A 29 14.84 -1.17 1.51
N ALA A 30 15.33 -0.02 1.97
CA ALA A 30 14.50 1.02 2.56
C ALA A 30 14.20 2.17 1.59
N ILE A 31 15.19 2.65 0.83
CA ILE A 31 15.05 3.87 0.02
C ILE A 31 14.48 3.56 -1.36
N PHE A 32 14.97 2.51 -2.02
CA PHE A 32 14.54 2.16 -3.37
C PHE A 32 13.03 1.89 -3.49
N PRO A 33 12.36 1.15 -2.57
CA PRO A 33 10.92 0.96 -2.65
C PRO A 33 10.14 2.28 -2.52
N VAL A 34 10.57 3.19 -1.64
CA VAL A 34 9.93 4.51 -1.47
C VAL A 34 10.08 5.33 -2.74
N PHE A 35 11.28 5.37 -3.33
CA PHE A 35 11.52 6.05 -4.60
C PHE A 35 10.69 5.43 -5.73
N ARG A 36 10.61 4.10 -5.80
CA ARG A 36 9.81 3.38 -6.80
C ARG A 36 8.32 3.68 -6.64
N SER A 37 7.79 3.68 -5.41
CA SER A 37 6.42 4.08 -5.14
C SER A 37 6.17 5.54 -5.52
N PHE A 38 7.11 6.44 -5.25
CA PHE A 38 7.01 7.83 -5.71
C PHE A 38 6.98 7.90 -7.24
N TRP A 39 7.87 7.21 -7.94
CA TRP A 39 7.88 7.18 -9.40
C TRP A 39 6.57 6.62 -9.99
N LEU A 40 6.08 5.50 -9.45
CA LEU A 40 4.81 4.89 -9.86
C LEU A 40 3.62 5.80 -9.57
N SER A 41 3.64 6.57 -8.47
CA SER A 41 2.55 7.49 -8.15
C SER A 41 2.38 8.64 -9.16
N LEU A 42 3.40 8.91 -9.97
CA LEU A 42 3.34 9.89 -11.05
C LEU A 42 2.79 9.31 -12.37
N HIS A 43 2.50 8.01 -12.42
CA HIS A 43 2.04 7.31 -13.61
C HIS A 43 0.71 6.56 -13.37
N ASP A 44 -0.19 6.54 -14.34
CA ASP A 44 -1.43 5.75 -14.32
C ASP A 44 -1.13 4.30 -14.73
N VAL A 45 -0.51 3.54 -13.82
CA VAL A 45 -0.18 2.12 -14.01
C VAL A 45 -1.27 1.24 -13.43
N ARG A 46 -1.88 0.41 -14.28
CA ARG A 46 -2.95 -0.54 -13.91
C ARG A 46 -2.74 -1.89 -14.58
N LEU A 47 -2.79 -2.97 -13.81
CA LEU A 47 -2.61 -4.32 -14.38
C LEU A 47 -3.85 -4.85 -15.10
N ASN A 48 -5.02 -4.30 -14.82
CA ASN A 48 -6.28 -4.69 -15.45
C ASN A 48 -6.56 -3.97 -16.78
N ASP A 49 -5.65 -3.09 -17.23
CA ASP A 49 -5.73 -2.35 -18.49
C ASP A 49 -4.50 -2.68 -19.32
N ALA A 50 -4.71 -3.27 -20.50
CA ALA A 50 -3.63 -3.72 -21.38
C ALA A 50 -2.70 -2.57 -21.80
N THR A 51 -3.26 -1.35 -21.98
CA THR A 51 -2.52 -0.16 -22.40
C THR A 51 -1.71 0.50 -21.28
N LYS A 52 -1.91 0.07 -20.02
CA LYS A 52 -1.36 0.72 -18.82
C LYS A 52 -0.64 -0.24 -17.88
N ARG A 53 -0.28 -1.44 -18.33
CA ARG A 53 0.42 -2.45 -17.50
C ARG A 53 1.81 -1.97 -17.05
N THR A 54 2.44 -1.11 -17.85
CA THR A 54 3.78 -0.57 -17.63
C THR A 54 3.77 0.95 -17.74
N THR A 55 4.89 1.60 -17.42
CA THR A 55 5.06 3.03 -17.65
C THR A 55 5.38 3.31 -19.11
N HIS A 56 4.64 4.23 -19.72
CA HIS A 56 4.81 4.64 -21.11
C HIS A 56 5.09 6.14 -21.16
N SER A 57 6.17 6.54 -21.81
CA SER A 57 6.57 7.95 -21.96
C SER A 57 6.15 8.54 -23.32
N SER A 58 5.87 7.69 -24.29
CA SER A 58 5.54 7.99 -25.68
C SER A 58 4.23 7.30 -26.07
N TYR A 59 3.62 7.78 -27.15
CA TYR A 59 2.57 7.03 -27.83
C TYR A 59 3.17 5.81 -28.51
N GLY A 60 2.43 4.71 -28.57
CA GLY A 60 2.90 3.49 -29.20
C GLY A 60 1.79 2.53 -29.57
N ILE A 61 2.19 1.36 -30.06
CA ILE A 61 1.29 0.26 -30.41
C ILE A 61 1.80 -1.08 -29.85
N ASP A 62 0.87 -1.89 -29.35
CA ASP A 62 1.07 -3.30 -29.06
C ASP A 62 0.81 -4.11 -30.35
N LEU A 63 1.90 -4.55 -30.99
CA LEU A 63 1.84 -5.28 -32.25
C LEU A 63 1.29 -6.71 -32.11
N GLU A 64 1.43 -7.32 -30.93
CA GLU A 64 0.84 -8.64 -30.67
C GLU A 64 -0.68 -8.54 -30.60
N GLY A 65 -1.18 -7.53 -29.86
CA GLY A 65 -2.61 -7.21 -29.86
C GLY A 65 -3.12 -6.84 -31.25
N TYR A 66 -2.33 -6.06 -31.99
CA TYR A 66 -2.68 -5.57 -33.31
C TYR A 66 -2.81 -6.72 -34.32
N ALA A 67 -1.86 -7.67 -34.33
CA ALA A 67 -1.92 -8.89 -35.15
C ALA A 67 -3.14 -9.76 -34.84
N ASN A 68 -3.53 -9.82 -33.56
CA ASN A 68 -4.70 -10.57 -33.13
C ASN A 68 -6.05 -9.84 -33.32
N SER A 69 -6.03 -8.54 -33.69
CA SER A 69 -7.24 -7.72 -33.79
C SER A 69 -7.52 -7.22 -35.21
N MET A 70 -6.54 -6.60 -35.86
CA MET A 70 -6.74 -5.86 -37.12
C MET A 70 -7.16 -6.77 -38.30
N PRO A 71 -6.46 -7.86 -38.65
CA PRO A 71 -6.85 -8.71 -39.77
C PRO A 71 -8.21 -9.40 -39.53
N PHE A 72 -8.44 -9.82 -38.30
CA PHE A 72 -9.68 -10.49 -37.90
C PHE A 72 -10.88 -9.54 -37.89
N LEU A 73 -10.69 -8.27 -37.53
CA LEU A 73 -11.74 -7.25 -37.61
C LEU A 73 -12.14 -7.00 -39.06
N LEU A 74 -11.18 -6.82 -39.96
CA LEU A 74 -11.46 -6.66 -41.40
C LEU A 74 -12.20 -7.87 -41.96
N SER A 75 -11.75 -9.08 -41.64
CA SER A 75 -12.42 -10.33 -42.05
C SER A 75 -13.84 -10.45 -41.47
N ALA A 76 -14.06 -10.05 -40.22
CA ALA A 76 -15.37 -10.07 -39.61
C ALA A 76 -16.32 -9.04 -40.25
N LEU A 77 -15.83 -7.85 -40.58
CA LEU A 77 -16.58 -6.83 -41.30
C LEU A 77 -16.97 -7.30 -42.71
N ASP A 78 -16.07 -7.96 -43.44
CA ASP A 78 -16.37 -8.55 -44.74
C ASP A 78 -17.52 -9.58 -44.66
N GLN A 79 -17.52 -10.40 -43.60
CA GLN A 79 -18.57 -11.37 -43.37
C GLN A 79 -19.92 -10.72 -43.04
N GLU A 80 -19.93 -9.62 -42.29
CA GLU A 80 -21.14 -8.83 -42.02
C GLU A 80 -21.66 -8.13 -43.28
N ILE A 81 -20.78 -7.48 -44.05
CA ILE A 81 -21.11 -6.79 -45.30
C ILE A 81 -21.72 -7.75 -46.32
N GLY A 82 -21.19 -8.97 -46.43
CA GLY A 82 -21.70 -10.00 -47.34
C GLY A 82 -23.12 -10.47 -47.03
N LYS A 83 -23.59 -10.27 -45.79
CA LYS A 83 -24.94 -10.64 -45.33
C LYS A 83 -25.88 -9.45 -45.19
N ALA A 84 -25.36 -8.23 -45.26
CA ALA A 84 -26.14 -7.01 -45.11
C ALA A 84 -26.70 -6.53 -46.44
N GLU A 85 -27.86 -5.87 -46.39
CA GLU A 85 -28.52 -5.24 -47.54
C GLU A 85 -28.82 -3.76 -47.25
N GLY A 86 -28.99 -2.99 -48.32
CA GLY A 86 -29.36 -1.57 -48.25
C GLY A 86 -28.43 -0.71 -47.39
N THR A 87 -29.02 0.09 -46.52
CA THR A 87 -28.33 1.09 -45.68
C THR A 87 -27.36 0.46 -44.66
N THR A 88 -27.65 -0.75 -44.15
CA THR A 88 -26.75 -1.47 -43.23
C THR A 88 -25.44 -1.82 -43.92
N ARG A 89 -25.50 -2.27 -45.18
CA ARG A 89 -24.30 -2.61 -45.97
C ARG A 89 -23.44 -1.38 -46.22
N GLU A 90 -24.05 -0.25 -46.55
CA GLU A 90 -23.35 1.03 -46.77
C GLU A 90 -22.63 1.49 -45.49
N ARG A 91 -23.33 1.47 -44.35
CA ARG A 91 -22.73 1.83 -43.05
C ARG A 91 -21.55 0.93 -42.67
N LEU A 92 -21.69 -0.39 -42.83
CA LEU A 92 -20.61 -1.36 -42.56
C LEU A 92 -19.42 -1.18 -43.50
N THR A 93 -19.67 -0.85 -44.77
CA THR A 93 -18.62 -0.56 -45.75
C THR A 93 -17.83 0.68 -45.33
N GLY A 94 -18.51 1.76 -44.93
CA GLY A 94 -17.86 2.96 -44.41
C GLY A 94 -17.06 2.70 -43.12
N VAL A 95 -17.52 1.81 -42.24
CA VAL A 95 -16.74 1.36 -41.06
C VAL A 95 -15.48 0.62 -41.51
N LYS A 96 -15.59 -0.30 -42.47
CA LYS A 96 -14.46 -1.05 -43.01
C LYS A 96 -13.41 -0.12 -43.64
N GLU A 97 -13.84 0.85 -44.45
CA GLU A 97 -12.93 1.85 -45.03
C GLU A 97 -12.16 2.60 -43.95
N ARG A 98 -12.81 3.02 -42.86
CA ARG A 98 -12.12 3.64 -41.72
C ARG A 98 -11.11 2.68 -41.06
N VAL A 99 -11.42 1.40 -40.93
CA VAL A 99 -10.48 0.40 -40.38
C VAL A 99 -9.26 0.24 -41.29
N GLU A 100 -9.46 0.24 -42.61
CA GLU A 100 -8.36 0.21 -43.58
C GLU A 100 -7.52 1.49 -43.56
N ASP A 101 -8.13 2.66 -43.37
CA ASP A 101 -7.44 3.93 -43.18
C ASP A 101 -6.57 3.93 -41.93
N VAL A 102 -7.08 3.40 -40.81
CA VAL A 102 -6.30 3.21 -39.57
C VAL A 102 -5.11 2.30 -39.83
N ARG A 103 -5.31 1.15 -40.49
CA ARG A 103 -4.22 0.23 -40.87
C ARG A 103 -3.17 0.96 -41.71
N SER A 104 -3.60 1.69 -42.74
CA SER A 104 -2.70 2.43 -43.62
C SER A 104 -1.90 3.50 -42.87
N THR A 105 -2.53 4.16 -41.90
CA THR A 105 -1.91 5.22 -41.09
C THR A 105 -0.83 4.65 -40.17
N LEU A 106 -1.10 3.51 -39.55
CA LEU A 106 -0.16 2.83 -38.65
C LEU A 106 1.00 2.19 -39.44
N GLU A 107 0.72 1.49 -40.54
CA GLU A 107 1.73 0.79 -41.35
C GLU A 107 2.56 1.70 -42.26
N ARG A 108 2.22 2.99 -42.37
CA ARG A 108 3.09 3.99 -43.03
C ARG A 108 4.43 4.10 -42.32
N ASP A 109 4.46 3.85 -41.02
CA ASP A 109 5.70 3.75 -40.26
C ASP A 109 6.45 2.45 -40.62
N SER A 110 7.68 2.58 -41.12
CA SER A 110 8.48 1.42 -41.53
C SER A 110 8.79 0.49 -40.37
N GLN A 111 8.98 1.04 -39.16
CA GLN A 111 9.28 0.25 -37.98
C GLN A 111 8.07 -0.57 -37.54
N VAL A 112 6.87 0.03 -37.55
CA VAL A 112 5.61 -0.69 -37.29
C VAL A 112 5.44 -1.83 -38.28
N ARG A 113 5.62 -1.57 -39.58
CA ARG A 113 5.43 -2.57 -40.64
C ARG A 113 6.42 -3.74 -40.55
N GLU A 114 7.70 -3.44 -40.35
CA GLU A 114 8.74 -4.48 -40.25
C GLU A 114 8.59 -5.33 -39.00
N ASN A 115 8.32 -4.69 -37.85
CA ASN A 115 8.11 -5.42 -36.60
C ASN A 115 6.81 -6.21 -36.64
N PHE A 116 5.74 -5.67 -37.21
CA PHE A 116 4.47 -6.36 -37.37
C PHE A 116 4.65 -7.69 -38.10
N LYS A 117 5.38 -7.69 -39.22
CA LYS A 117 5.66 -8.92 -39.97
C LYS A 117 6.39 -9.96 -39.13
N ARG A 118 7.40 -9.55 -38.36
CA ARG A 118 8.13 -10.47 -37.46
C ARG A 118 7.25 -11.00 -36.34
N VAL A 119 6.37 -10.16 -35.80
CA VAL A 119 5.42 -10.55 -34.74
C VAL A 119 4.42 -11.56 -35.31
N ASP A 120 3.87 -11.32 -36.49
CA ASP A 120 2.93 -12.22 -37.17
C ASP A 120 3.57 -13.58 -37.47
N ASP A 121 4.81 -13.59 -37.98
CA ASP A 121 5.58 -14.82 -38.22
C ASP A 121 5.79 -15.62 -36.91
N LEU A 122 6.15 -14.95 -35.80
CA LEU A 122 6.33 -15.60 -34.51
C LEU A 122 5.02 -16.17 -33.95
N LEU A 123 3.91 -15.43 -34.08
CA LEU A 123 2.59 -15.89 -33.64
C LEU A 123 2.13 -17.08 -34.47
N PHE A 124 2.37 -17.08 -35.78
CA PHE A 124 2.10 -18.21 -36.67
C PHE A 124 2.90 -19.47 -36.28
N GLU A 125 4.16 -19.29 -35.84
CA GLU A 125 5.01 -20.37 -35.32
C GLU A 125 4.68 -20.79 -33.88
N GLY A 126 3.74 -20.12 -33.20
CA GLY A 126 3.38 -20.39 -31.80
C GLY A 126 4.47 -20.01 -30.80
N LYS A 127 5.37 -19.08 -31.17
CA LYS A 127 6.47 -18.60 -30.32
C LYS A 127 6.06 -17.34 -29.55
N ALA A 128 6.65 -17.16 -28.37
CA ALA A 128 6.44 -15.95 -27.57
C ALA A 128 7.06 -14.72 -28.25
N VAL A 129 6.33 -13.61 -28.23
CA VAL A 129 6.79 -12.33 -28.81
C VAL A 129 7.64 -11.58 -27.78
N PRO A 130 8.92 -11.25 -28.08
CA PRO A 130 9.74 -10.43 -27.21
C PRO A 130 9.15 -9.02 -27.03
N GLU A 131 9.22 -8.46 -25.81
CA GLU A 131 8.67 -7.14 -25.50
C GLU A 131 9.22 -6.01 -26.40
N SER A 132 10.50 -6.09 -26.75
CA SER A 132 11.18 -5.14 -27.66
C SER A 132 10.64 -5.13 -29.10
N LEU A 133 10.02 -6.23 -29.55
CA LEU A 133 9.35 -6.30 -30.85
C LEU A 133 7.85 -5.99 -30.71
N ARG A 134 7.27 -6.30 -29.55
CA ARG A 134 5.85 -6.13 -29.27
C ARG A 134 5.45 -4.66 -29.21
N LEU A 135 6.24 -3.84 -28.51
CA LEU A 135 5.93 -2.43 -28.26
C LEU A 135 6.74 -1.54 -29.20
N VAL A 136 6.03 -0.77 -30.04
CA VAL A 136 6.66 0.16 -30.99
C VAL A 136 6.13 1.56 -30.75
N ASP A 137 7.04 2.52 -30.58
CA ASP A 137 6.70 3.93 -30.46
C ASP A 137 6.17 4.46 -31.79
N ILE A 138 5.14 5.31 -31.71
CA ILE A 138 4.53 5.97 -32.87
C ILE A 138 4.51 7.48 -32.61
N GLU A 139 4.67 8.24 -33.68
CA GLU A 139 4.50 9.69 -33.68
C GLU A 139 3.11 10.10 -33.14
N GLU A 140 3.08 11.05 -32.20
CA GLU A 140 1.88 11.47 -31.48
C GLU A 140 0.72 11.84 -32.41
N GLN A 141 0.98 12.60 -33.48
CA GLN A 141 -0.06 13.02 -34.41
C GLN A 141 -0.73 11.82 -35.10
N LYS A 142 0.04 10.80 -35.47
CA LYS A 142 -0.47 9.56 -36.11
C LYS A 142 -1.23 8.71 -35.10
N ALA A 143 -0.69 8.56 -33.89
CA ALA A 143 -1.34 7.80 -32.82
C ALA A 143 -2.69 8.39 -32.43
N ARG A 144 -2.78 9.73 -32.28
CA ARG A 144 -4.03 10.44 -32.01
C ARG A 144 -5.03 10.29 -33.14
N ALA A 145 -4.61 10.49 -34.39
CA ALA A 145 -5.48 10.33 -35.55
C ALA A 145 -6.04 8.90 -35.65
N ALA A 146 -5.19 7.89 -35.47
CA ALA A 146 -5.62 6.49 -35.43
C ALA A 146 -6.55 6.21 -34.25
N GLY A 147 -6.24 6.73 -33.06
CA GLY A 147 -7.05 6.56 -31.84
C GLY A 147 -8.45 7.16 -31.93
N GLU A 148 -8.57 8.35 -32.51
CA GLU A 148 -9.86 9.00 -32.79
C GLU A 148 -10.70 8.15 -33.77
N GLN A 149 -10.10 7.70 -34.87
CA GLN A 149 -10.79 6.84 -35.83
C GLN A 149 -11.23 5.50 -35.22
N VAL A 150 -10.37 4.84 -34.46
CA VAL A 150 -10.70 3.58 -33.77
C VAL A 150 -11.82 3.79 -32.75
N THR A 151 -11.82 4.91 -32.05
CA THR A 151 -12.91 5.27 -31.11
C THR A 151 -14.24 5.42 -31.85
N GLN A 152 -14.26 6.14 -32.98
CA GLN A 152 -15.46 6.29 -33.80
C GLN A 152 -15.95 4.94 -34.37
N ILE A 153 -15.04 4.12 -34.90
CA ILE A 153 -15.34 2.76 -35.39
C ILE A 153 -16.05 1.95 -34.31
N ARG A 154 -15.51 1.96 -33.09
CA ARG A 154 -16.09 1.22 -31.96
C ARG A 154 -17.47 1.74 -31.57
N GLU A 155 -17.65 3.06 -31.54
CA GLU A 155 -18.95 3.68 -31.21
C GLU A 155 -20.01 3.35 -32.27
N ASP A 156 -19.65 3.42 -33.55
CA ASP A 156 -20.54 3.07 -34.66
C ASP A 156 -20.96 1.61 -34.59
N LEU A 157 -20.00 0.70 -34.39
CA LEU A 157 -20.27 -0.73 -34.28
C LEU A 157 -21.12 -1.05 -33.04
N LYS A 158 -20.92 -0.35 -31.94
CA LYS A 158 -21.74 -0.50 -30.73
C LYS A 158 -23.16 0.02 -30.94
N ALA A 159 -23.33 1.11 -31.68
CA ALA A 159 -24.66 1.60 -32.08
C ALA A 159 -25.38 0.57 -32.97
N MET A 160 -24.69 0.00 -33.96
CA MET A 160 -25.24 -1.06 -34.81
C MET A 160 -25.58 -2.34 -34.03
N GLU A 161 -24.78 -2.70 -33.02
CA GLU A 161 -25.10 -3.78 -32.09
C GLU A 161 -26.41 -3.50 -31.32
N GLN A 162 -26.60 -2.27 -30.82
CA GLN A 162 -27.82 -1.87 -30.12
C GLN A 162 -29.05 -1.82 -31.02
N GLU A 163 -28.86 -1.46 -32.30
CA GLU A 163 -29.91 -1.49 -33.32
C GLU A 163 -30.27 -2.91 -33.77
N GLY A 164 -29.47 -3.93 -33.42
CA GLY A 164 -29.74 -5.33 -33.75
C GLY A 164 -29.50 -5.68 -35.23
N ILE A 165 -28.71 -4.87 -35.95
CA ILE A 165 -28.48 -5.03 -37.40
C ILE A 165 -27.22 -5.85 -37.75
N LEU A 166 -26.47 -6.30 -36.74
CA LEU A 166 -25.27 -7.12 -36.90
C LEU A 166 -25.59 -8.61 -36.70
N ASN A 167 -24.99 -9.49 -37.50
CA ASN A 167 -25.16 -10.95 -37.37
C ASN A 167 -24.30 -11.54 -36.25
N GLN A 168 -23.07 -11.03 -36.08
CA GLN A 168 -22.09 -11.43 -35.07
C GLN A 168 -21.63 -10.23 -34.24
N PRO A 169 -22.56 -9.53 -33.54
CA PRO A 169 -22.28 -8.24 -32.89
C PRO A 169 -21.09 -8.30 -31.95
N LYS A 170 -21.08 -9.28 -31.02
CA LYS A 170 -20.01 -9.45 -30.03
C LYS A 170 -18.62 -9.68 -30.63
N ARG A 171 -18.54 -10.32 -31.80
CA ARG A 171 -17.25 -10.58 -32.47
C ARG A 171 -16.67 -9.27 -33.00
N VAL A 172 -17.48 -8.49 -33.72
CA VAL A 172 -17.05 -7.25 -34.36
C VAL A 172 -16.75 -6.18 -33.30
N THR A 173 -17.62 -6.02 -32.30
CA THR A 173 -17.39 -5.05 -31.21
C THR A 173 -16.25 -5.45 -30.29
N GLY A 174 -16.05 -6.75 -30.03
CA GLY A 174 -14.90 -7.27 -29.30
C GLY A 174 -13.57 -7.03 -30.01
N LEU A 175 -13.50 -7.26 -31.32
CA LEU A 175 -12.31 -7.02 -32.13
C LEU A 175 -11.99 -5.52 -32.28
N ALA A 176 -13.01 -4.67 -32.44
CA ALA A 176 -12.83 -3.22 -32.44
C ALA A 176 -12.30 -2.71 -31.09
N LYS A 177 -12.79 -3.28 -29.97
CA LYS A 177 -12.24 -3.01 -28.64
C LYS A 177 -10.79 -3.49 -28.52
N GLY A 178 -10.47 -4.68 -29.00
CA GLY A 178 -9.10 -5.20 -29.01
C GLY A 178 -8.15 -4.27 -29.77
N LEU A 179 -8.58 -3.78 -30.94
CA LEU A 179 -7.80 -2.82 -31.72
C LEU A 179 -7.55 -1.51 -30.95
N GLN A 180 -8.53 -1.00 -30.20
CA GLN A 180 -8.36 0.17 -29.34
C GLN A 180 -7.34 -0.09 -28.23
N GLU A 181 -7.38 -1.27 -27.60
CA GLU A 181 -6.46 -1.68 -26.53
C GLU A 181 -5.02 -1.91 -27.03
N CYS A 182 -4.80 -1.90 -28.35
CA CYS A 182 -3.45 -1.95 -28.93
C CYS A 182 -2.78 -0.58 -28.95
N LEU A 183 -3.54 0.52 -28.95
CA LEU A 183 -2.99 1.87 -29.00
C LEU A 183 -2.61 2.31 -27.58
N ILE A 184 -1.35 2.62 -27.40
CA ILE A 184 -0.75 2.96 -26.11
C ILE A 184 -0.54 4.47 -26.04
N GLU A 185 -0.96 5.06 -24.94
CA GLU A 185 -0.76 6.48 -24.65
C GLU A 185 0.26 6.68 -23.54
N PRO A 186 0.98 7.81 -23.51
CA PRO A 186 1.79 8.19 -22.36
C PRO A 186 0.92 8.23 -21.10
N ASN A 187 1.36 7.54 -20.05
CA ASN A 187 0.59 7.43 -18.81
C ASN A 187 1.19 8.24 -17.64
N PHE A 188 2.09 9.19 -17.92
CA PHE A 188 2.53 10.16 -16.91
C PHE A 188 1.39 11.12 -16.56
N VAL A 189 0.98 11.11 -15.30
CA VAL A 189 -0.13 11.93 -14.78
C VAL A 189 0.33 12.96 -13.75
N GLY A 190 1.63 13.03 -13.45
CA GLY A 190 2.21 13.95 -12.49
C GLY A 190 1.52 13.84 -11.12
N LEU A 191 1.08 14.97 -10.55
CA LEU A 191 0.47 15.00 -9.22
C LEU A 191 -1.04 14.73 -9.17
N LYS A 192 -1.62 14.18 -10.26
CA LYS A 192 -3.07 13.98 -10.38
C LYS A 192 -3.68 13.20 -9.21
N TYR A 193 -3.08 12.07 -8.82
CA TYR A 193 -3.62 11.27 -7.72
C TYR A 193 -3.55 11.98 -6.37
N TYR A 194 -2.49 12.75 -6.10
CA TYR A 194 -2.40 13.54 -4.89
C TYR A 194 -3.52 14.56 -4.80
N ARG A 195 -3.82 15.27 -5.90
CA ARG A 195 -4.96 16.20 -5.95
C ARG A 195 -6.28 15.48 -5.65
N ILE A 196 -6.51 14.32 -6.27
CA ILE A 196 -7.71 13.51 -6.04
C ILE A 196 -7.82 13.14 -4.56
N TYR A 197 -6.78 12.54 -4.00
CA TYR A 197 -6.80 12.03 -2.63
C TYR A 197 -6.89 13.13 -1.58
N LEU A 198 -6.24 14.29 -1.79
CA LEU A 198 -6.36 15.43 -0.87
C LEU A 198 -7.79 16.01 -0.81
N THR A 199 -8.63 15.73 -1.80
CA THR A 199 -10.05 16.12 -1.83
C THR A 199 -11.02 14.94 -1.64
N ASP A 200 -10.50 13.72 -1.45
CA ASP A 200 -11.31 12.49 -1.38
C ASP A 200 -11.80 12.24 0.05
N GLU A 201 -13.12 12.14 0.24
CA GLU A 201 -13.72 11.88 1.55
C GLU A 201 -13.26 10.54 2.15
N ARG A 202 -13.11 9.51 1.31
CA ARG A 202 -12.67 8.19 1.75
C ARG A 202 -11.23 8.21 2.26
N MET A 203 -10.33 8.96 1.61
CA MET A 203 -8.97 9.17 2.09
C MET A 203 -8.97 9.78 3.49
N TRP A 204 -9.68 10.90 3.69
CA TRP A 204 -9.74 11.57 5.00
C TRP A 204 -10.43 10.72 6.08
N ALA A 205 -11.45 9.94 5.72
CA ALA A 205 -12.05 8.95 6.61
C ALA A 205 -11.02 7.88 7.03
N SER A 206 -10.25 7.34 6.08
CA SER A 206 -9.22 6.33 6.38
C SER A 206 -8.06 6.89 7.22
N LEU A 207 -7.69 8.15 7.00
CA LEU A 207 -6.70 8.85 7.81
C LEU A 207 -7.23 9.09 9.23
N THR A 208 -8.51 9.46 9.37
CA THR A 208 -9.17 9.63 10.68
C THR A 208 -9.21 8.30 11.43
N ASN A 209 -9.60 7.21 10.78
CA ASN A 209 -9.55 5.86 11.35
C ASN A 209 -8.14 5.50 11.83
N THR A 210 -7.11 5.85 11.05
CA THR A 210 -5.71 5.60 11.40
C THR A 210 -5.29 6.39 12.63
N ILE A 211 -5.66 7.68 12.72
CA ILE A 211 -5.37 8.55 13.86
C ILE A 211 -6.10 8.07 15.11
N VAL A 212 -7.39 7.74 14.99
CA VAL A 212 -8.22 7.24 16.10
C VAL A 212 -7.65 5.92 16.62
N PHE A 213 -7.39 4.97 15.72
CA PHE A 213 -6.77 3.69 16.05
C PHE A 213 -5.43 3.89 16.76
N THR A 214 -4.54 4.71 16.19
CA THR A 214 -3.20 4.96 16.73
C THR A 214 -3.29 5.63 18.10
N GLY A 215 -4.04 6.73 18.21
CA GLY A 215 -4.12 7.51 19.45
C GLY A 215 -4.71 6.71 20.61
N ILE A 216 -5.78 5.96 20.36
CA ILE A 216 -6.45 5.17 21.40
C ILE A 216 -5.59 3.96 21.77
N SER A 217 -5.12 3.16 20.81
CA SER A 217 -4.35 1.94 21.11
C SER A 217 -3.07 2.29 21.85
N VAL A 218 -2.29 3.25 21.34
CA VAL A 218 -1.04 3.67 21.98
C VAL A 218 -1.26 4.30 23.36
N GLY A 219 -2.33 5.10 23.52
CA GLY A 219 -2.68 5.67 24.81
C GLY A 219 -2.99 4.60 25.86
N VAL A 220 -3.80 3.60 25.49
CA VAL A 220 -4.14 2.48 26.38
C VAL A 220 -2.91 1.62 26.68
N GLU A 221 -2.11 1.30 25.67
CA GLU A 221 -0.87 0.52 25.82
C GLU A 221 0.15 1.22 26.70
N LEU A 222 0.27 2.55 26.64
CA LEU A 222 1.14 3.29 27.54
C LEU A 222 0.72 3.10 29.00
N VAL A 223 -0.57 3.27 29.29
CA VAL A 223 -1.10 3.14 30.65
C VAL A 223 -0.91 1.70 31.16
N LEU A 224 -1.31 0.70 30.37
CA LEU A 224 -1.14 -0.70 30.73
C LEU A 224 0.34 -1.09 30.79
N GLY A 225 1.15 -0.57 29.89
CA GLY A 225 2.59 -0.79 29.82
C GLY A 225 3.31 -0.28 31.06
N ILE A 226 3.00 0.93 31.53
CA ILE A 226 3.50 1.46 32.81
C ILE A 226 3.05 0.56 33.97
N ALA A 227 1.77 0.20 34.03
CA ALA A 227 1.24 -0.63 35.12
C ALA A 227 1.93 -2.00 35.19
N ILE A 228 2.08 -2.67 34.04
CA ILE A 228 2.75 -3.96 33.94
C ILE A 228 4.24 -3.82 34.25
N ALA A 229 4.91 -2.79 33.72
CA ALA A 229 6.33 -2.54 33.97
C ALA A 229 6.62 -2.32 35.46
N LEU A 230 5.78 -1.55 36.15
CA LEU A 230 5.86 -1.37 37.62
C LEU A 230 5.66 -2.68 38.37
N LEU A 231 4.72 -3.52 37.93
CA LEU A 231 4.45 -4.82 38.56
C LEU A 231 5.67 -5.76 38.42
N ILE A 232 6.20 -5.91 37.21
CA ILE A 232 7.32 -6.83 36.94
C ILE A 232 8.69 -6.29 37.38
N ASN A 233 8.79 -5.00 37.71
CA ASN A 233 9.98 -4.42 38.32
C ASN A 233 10.12 -4.79 39.81
N ARG A 234 9.03 -5.21 40.47
CA ARG A 234 9.07 -5.64 41.88
C ARG A 234 9.77 -6.99 42.04
N GLN A 235 10.40 -7.17 43.20
CA GLN A 235 10.93 -8.46 43.61
C GLN A 235 9.81 -9.25 44.32
N PHE A 236 9.35 -10.34 43.69
CA PHE A 236 8.38 -11.27 44.28
C PHE A 236 8.61 -12.69 43.77
N VAL A 237 8.12 -13.69 44.52
CA VAL A 237 8.22 -15.11 44.15
C VAL A 237 7.37 -15.37 42.90
N GLY A 238 7.94 -16.00 41.87
CA GLY A 238 7.25 -16.26 40.61
C GLY A 238 7.36 -15.16 39.54
N ARG A 239 8.14 -14.10 39.77
CA ARG A 239 8.33 -12.98 38.81
C ARG A 239 8.76 -13.42 37.40
N GLY A 240 9.50 -14.52 37.28
CA GLY A 240 9.94 -15.05 35.99
C GLY A 240 8.78 -15.55 35.13
N LEU A 241 7.82 -16.26 35.75
CA LEU A 241 6.62 -16.75 35.07
C LEU A 241 5.72 -15.60 34.63
N VAL A 242 5.56 -14.56 35.47
CA VAL A 242 4.79 -13.36 35.11
C VAL A 242 5.42 -12.61 33.93
N ARG A 243 6.76 -12.46 33.93
CA ARG A 243 7.45 -11.85 32.78
C ARG A 243 7.27 -12.68 31.52
N ALA A 244 7.40 -14.00 31.62
CA ALA A 244 7.22 -14.89 30.47
C ALA A 244 5.78 -14.81 29.91
N SER A 245 4.75 -14.86 30.78
CA SER A 245 3.36 -14.83 30.35
C SER A 245 2.97 -13.50 29.70
N VAL A 246 3.46 -12.38 30.22
CA VAL A 246 3.27 -11.05 29.62
C VAL A 246 3.80 -10.98 28.20
N LEU A 247 4.87 -11.70 27.86
CA LEU A 247 5.49 -11.64 26.52
C LEU A 247 4.83 -12.52 25.46
N ILE A 248 3.94 -13.44 25.86
CA ILE A 248 3.28 -14.38 24.95
C ILE A 248 2.56 -13.66 23.79
N PRO A 249 1.74 -12.62 24.02
CA PRO A 249 1.02 -11.95 22.93
C PRO A 249 1.95 -11.33 21.88
N TRP A 250 3.09 -10.78 22.31
CA TRP A 250 4.04 -10.13 21.42
C TRP A 250 4.77 -11.14 20.52
N ALA A 251 5.06 -12.33 21.04
CA ALA A 251 5.75 -13.39 20.30
C ALA A 251 4.93 -14.00 19.15
N LEU A 252 3.60 -13.88 19.18
CA LEU A 252 2.75 -14.43 18.12
C LEU A 252 2.86 -13.61 16.82
N PRO A 253 2.85 -14.23 15.63
CA PRO A 253 2.73 -13.50 14.37
C PRO A 253 1.42 -12.71 14.31
N THR A 254 1.47 -11.47 13.80
CA THR A 254 0.31 -10.55 13.81
C THR A 254 -0.90 -11.13 13.08
N ALA A 255 -0.72 -11.77 11.92
CA ALA A 255 -1.81 -12.40 11.18
C ALA A 255 -2.47 -13.55 11.96
N VAL A 256 -1.70 -14.34 12.72
CA VAL A 256 -2.21 -15.43 13.56
C VAL A 256 -3.03 -14.87 14.72
N ALA A 257 -2.50 -13.85 15.40
CA ALA A 257 -3.21 -13.15 16.47
C ALA A 257 -4.52 -12.53 15.96
N ALA A 258 -4.49 -11.88 14.79
CA ALA A 258 -5.67 -11.29 14.16
C ALA A 258 -6.74 -12.33 13.82
N LEU A 259 -6.33 -13.48 13.27
CA LEU A 259 -7.24 -14.57 12.96
C LEU A 259 -7.85 -15.18 14.23
N MET A 260 -7.05 -15.37 15.28
CA MET A 260 -7.52 -15.83 16.58
C MET A 260 -8.57 -14.88 17.16
N TRP A 261 -8.30 -13.58 17.19
CA TRP A 261 -9.26 -12.58 17.67
C TRP A 261 -10.50 -12.49 16.81
N LYS A 262 -10.39 -12.65 15.48
CA LYS A 262 -11.54 -12.74 14.58
C LYS A 262 -12.48 -13.89 14.97
N PHE A 263 -11.94 -15.06 15.31
CA PHE A 263 -12.75 -16.18 15.82
C PHE A 263 -13.35 -15.91 17.20
N LEU A 264 -12.57 -15.32 18.11
CA LEU A 264 -13.08 -14.99 19.46
C LEU A 264 -14.16 -13.92 19.45
N PHE A 265 -14.13 -13.02 18.48
CA PHE A 265 -15.10 -11.94 18.27
C PHE A 265 -16.24 -12.32 17.31
N ASP A 266 -16.29 -13.57 16.84
CA ASP A 266 -17.34 -14.02 15.94
C ASP A 266 -18.74 -13.81 16.55
N GLY A 267 -19.67 -13.31 15.74
CA GLY A 267 -21.00 -12.92 16.20
C GLY A 267 -21.94 -14.09 16.51
N GLN A 268 -21.59 -15.31 16.12
CA GLN A 268 -22.42 -16.50 16.33
C GLN A 268 -21.84 -17.40 17.43
N ASN A 269 -20.52 -17.63 17.39
CA ASN A 269 -19.84 -18.60 18.28
C ASN A 269 -18.65 -18.00 19.05
N GLY A 270 -18.42 -16.68 18.94
CA GLY A 270 -17.26 -16.03 19.54
C GLY A 270 -17.38 -15.91 21.07
N VAL A 271 -16.44 -16.53 21.78
CA VAL A 271 -16.41 -16.52 23.25
C VAL A 271 -16.28 -15.11 23.81
N MET A 272 -15.46 -14.26 23.19
CA MET A 272 -15.26 -12.88 23.67
C MET A 272 -16.44 -11.99 23.32
N ALA A 273 -17.06 -12.18 22.15
CA ALA A 273 -18.32 -11.51 21.80
C ALA A 273 -19.42 -11.86 22.82
N LYS A 274 -19.53 -13.14 23.22
CA LYS A 274 -20.47 -13.59 24.25
C LYS A 274 -20.22 -12.93 25.59
N ILE A 275 -18.97 -12.90 26.06
CA ILE A 275 -18.59 -12.24 27.31
C ILE A 275 -18.99 -10.76 27.26
N PHE A 276 -18.64 -10.03 26.19
CA PHE A 276 -19.00 -8.62 26.11
C PHE A 276 -20.52 -8.37 26.11
N ALA A 277 -21.31 -9.26 25.49
CA ALA A 277 -22.77 -9.17 25.52
C ALA A 277 -23.35 -9.47 26.91
N GLU A 278 -22.87 -10.52 27.58
CA GLU A 278 -23.35 -10.91 28.92
C GLU A 278 -23.03 -9.86 29.99
N PHE A 279 -21.89 -9.19 29.88
CA PHE A 279 -21.52 -8.08 30.77
C PHE A 279 -22.19 -6.75 30.38
N GLY A 280 -23.03 -6.73 29.34
CA GLY A 280 -23.75 -5.54 28.89
C GLY A 280 -22.86 -4.46 28.26
N LEU A 281 -21.64 -4.81 27.83
CA LEU A 281 -20.75 -3.90 27.09
C LEU A 281 -21.26 -3.67 25.69
N ILE A 282 -21.80 -4.73 25.05
CA ILE A 282 -22.45 -4.66 23.73
C ILE A 282 -23.88 -5.21 23.82
N PRO A 283 -24.80 -4.78 22.93
CA PRO A 283 -26.19 -5.26 22.95
C PRO A 283 -26.32 -6.77 22.68
N ASP A 284 -25.53 -7.29 21.75
CA ASP A 284 -25.53 -8.69 21.34
C ASP A 284 -24.18 -9.07 20.71
N MET A 285 -23.92 -10.36 20.57
CA MET A 285 -22.66 -10.88 20.01
C MET A 285 -22.37 -10.39 18.60
N GLY A 286 -23.40 -10.29 17.74
CA GLY A 286 -23.28 -9.89 16.34
C GLY A 286 -22.84 -8.43 16.18
N THR A 287 -23.17 -7.56 17.12
CA THR A 287 -22.85 -6.12 17.08
C THR A 287 -21.34 -5.84 16.96
N LEU A 288 -20.47 -6.71 17.51
CA LEU A 288 -19.03 -6.44 17.65
C LEU A 288 -18.33 -6.22 16.30
N LEU A 289 -18.54 -7.09 15.32
CA LEU A 289 -17.89 -7.02 14.01
C LEU A 289 -18.80 -6.48 12.89
N THR A 290 -20.06 -6.13 13.19
CA THR A 290 -21.05 -5.66 12.20
C THR A 290 -21.37 -4.18 12.32
N THR A 291 -20.89 -3.49 13.36
CA THR A 291 -21.13 -2.06 13.57
C THR A 291 -19.83 -1.25 13.60
N LYS A 292 -19.89 0.01 13.13
CA LYS A 292 -18.71 0.85 12.93
C LYS A 292 -17.89 1.05 14.21
N LEU A 293 -18.55 1.44 15.30
CA LEU A 293 -17.91 1.73 16.59
C LEU A 293 -17.25 0.47 17.17
N TRP A 294 -18.00 -0.62 17.25
CA TRP A 294 -17.55 -1.83 17.91
C TRP A 294 -16.51 -2.60 17.12
N SER A 295 -16.51 -2.47 15.78
CA SER A 295 -15.44 -3.06 14.96
C SER A 295 -14.11 -2.33 15.17
N MET A 296 -14.14 -0.99 15.29
CA MET A 296 -12.92 -0.23 15.65
C MET A 296 -12.45 -0.61 17.05
N PHE A 297 -13.37 -0.72 18.02
CA PHE A 297 -13.05 -1.21 19.36
C PHE A 297 -12.41 -2.61 19.33
N ALA A 298 -12.94 -3.55 18.54
CA ALA A 298 -12.41 -4.91 18.45
C ALA A 298 -10.97 -4.93 17.91
N VAL A 299 -10.67 -4.13 16.88
CA VAL A 299 -9.29 -4.01 16.37
C VAL A 299 -8.38 -3.39 17.43
N ILE A 300 -8.77 -2.27 18.05
CA ILE A 300 -8.00 -1.61 19.11
C ILE A 300 -7.73 -2.58 20.26
N PHE A 301 -8.74 -3.35 20.68
CA PHE A 301 -8.61 -4.33 21.75
C PHE A 301 -7.58 -5.41 21.43
N ALA A 302 -7.65 -5.97 20.22
CA ALA A 302 -6.70 -6.97 19.75
C ALA A 302 -5.27 -6.41 19.64
N ASP A 303 -5.12 -5.16 19.20
CA ASP A 303 -3.84 -4.46 19.10
C ASP A 303 -3.21 -4.20 20.46
N VAL A 304 -3.99 -3.66 21.40
CA VAL A 304 -3.59 -3.40 22.78
C VAL A 304 -3.10 -4.69 23.42
N TRP A 305 -3.85 -5.80 23.28
CA TRP A 305 -3.41 -7.10 23.80
C TRP A 305 -2.09 -7.57 23.19
N LYS A 306 -1.91 -7.40 21.88
CA LYS A 306 -0.72 -7.84 21.13
C LYS A 306 0.53 -7.04 21.51
N THR A 307 0.41 -5.72 21.68
CA THR A 307 1.56 -4.80 21.68
C THR A 307 1.86 -4.17 23.03
N THR A 308 0.93 -4.20 24.00
CA THR A 308 1.20 -3.79 25.39
C THR A 308 2.47 -4.42 25.98
N PRO A 309 2.80 -5.71 25.73
CA PRO A 309 4.04 -6.29 26.26
C PRO A 309 5.31 -5.58 25.78
N PHE A 310 5.34 -5.12 24.53
CA PHE A 310 6.46 -4.37 23.97
C PHE A 310 6.61 -3.01 24.69
N MET A 311 5.49 -2.31 24.90
CA MET A 311 5.48 -1.04 25.65
C MET A 311 5.97 -1.25 27.09
N ALA A 312 5.49 -2.30 27.77
CA ALA A 312 5.91 -2.65 29.12
C ALA A 312 7.41 -2.96 29.22
N LEU A 313 7.99 -3.64 28.22
CA LEU A 313 9.42 -3.95 28.18
C LEU A 313 10.29 -2.71 28.05
N LEU A 314 9.94 -1.79 27.14
CA LEU A 314 10.70 -0.55 26.97
C LEU A 314 10.67 0.30 28.24
N ILE A 315 9.49 0.42 28.86
CA ILE A 315 9.32 1.17 30.10
C ILE A 315 10.04 0.48 31.27
N LEU A 316 10.04 -0.85 31.33
CA LEU A 316 10.81 -1.61 32.32
C LEU A 316 12.31 -1.34 32.20
N ALA A 317 12.85 -1.27 30.99
CA ALA A 317 14.26 -0.97 30.77
C ALA A 317 14.62 0.42 31.35
N GLY A 318 13.76 1.43 31.12
CA GLY A 318 13.92 2.75 31.73
C GLY A 318 13.73 2.75 33.25
N LEU A 319 12.81 1.95 33.79
CA LEU A 319 12.61 1.82 35.24
C LEU A 319 13.87 1.30 35.94
N GLN A 320 14.62 0.41 35.28
CA GLN A 320 15.82 -0.19 35.83
C GLN A 320 17.03 0.75 35.87
N THR A 321 17.00 1.89 35.16
CA THR A 321 18.06 2.89 35.21
C THR A 321 17.90 3.87 36.37
N ILE A 322 16.73 3.91 37.02
CA ILE A 322 16.45 4.82 38.14
C ILE A 322 17.19 4.34 39.40
N PRO A 323 18.08 5.16 40.01
CA PRO A 323 18.78 4.79 41.24
C PRO A 323 17.82 4.54 42.40
N LYS A 324 18.02 3.43 43.11
CA LYS A 324 17.20 3.07 44.29
C LYS A 324 17.30 4.10 45.42
N SER A 325 18.44 4.77 45.56
CA SER A 325 18.69 5.79 46.58
C SER A 325 17.71 6.96 46.52
N LEU A 326 17.16 7.29 45.35
CA LEU A 326 16.13 8.33 45.22
C LEU A 326 14.82 7.93 45.91
N TYR A 327 14.44 6.64 45.84
CA TYR A 327 13.25 6.14 46.50
C TYR A 327 13.46 6.03 48.01
N GLU A 328 14.65 5.60 48.45
CA GLU A 328 15.01 5.54 49.88
C GLU A 328 15.02 6.94 50.52
N ALA A 329 15.60 7.93 49.84
CA ALA A 329 15.57 9.32 50.31
C ALA A 329 14.14 9.86 50.41
N ALA A 330 13.30 9.59 49.40
CA ALA A 330 11.90 10.01 49.41
C ALA A 330 11.08 9.33 50.53
N GLU A 331 11.40 8.09 50.89
CA GLU A 331 10.76 7.40 52.01
C GLU A 331 11.14 8.03 53.36
N VAL A 332 12.40 8.46 53.52
CA VAL A 332 12.85 9.23 54.70
C VAL A 332 12.14 10.58 54.78
N ASP A 333 11.88 11.24 53.65
CA ASP A 333 11.11 12.49 53.56
C ASP A 333 9.58 12.30 53.73
N GLY A 334 9.12 11.07 54.00
CA GLY A 334 7.70 10.76 54.23
C GLY A 334 6.85 10.72 52.95
N ALA A 335 7.48 10.64 51.78
CA ALA A 335 6.76 10.61 50.51
C ALA A 335 6.06 9.26 50.27
N GLY A 336 4.74 9.29 50.08
CA GLY A 336 3.95 8.09 49.77
C GLY A 336 4.18 7.55 48.35
N ARG A 337 3.80 6.29 48.07
CA ARG A 337 4.02 5.63 46.76
C ARG A 337 3.45 6.38 45.56
N ILE A 338 2.29 7.03 45.72
CA ILE A 338 1.68 7.85 44.65
C ILE A 338 2.54 9.10 44.39
N GLN A 339 3.03 9.74 45.46
CA GLN A 339 3.93 10.90 45.34
C GLN A 339 5.25 10.49 44.67
N GLN A 340 5.87 9.39 45.11
CA GLN A 340 7.08 8.84 44.48
C GLN A 340 6.86 8.55 42.99
N PHE A 341 5.70 7.99 42.60
CA PHE A 341 5.39 7.75 41.19
C PHE A 341 5.35 9.06 40.37
N PHE A 342 4.59 10.07 40.81
CA PHE A 342 4.45 11.31 40.04
C PHE A 342 5.66 12.25 40.14
N LYS A 343 6.44 12.18 41.21
CA LYS A 343 7.58 13.10 41.47
C LYS A 343 8.94 12.52 41.10
N ILE A 344 9.10 11.20 41.08
CA ILE A 344 10.37 10.52 40.78
C ILE A 344 10.20 9.65 39.54
N THR A 345 9.34 8.64 39.61
CA THR A 345 9.26 7.62 38.56
C THR A 345 8.85 8.19 37.21
N LEU A 346 7.71 8.87 37.13
CA LEU A 346 7.16 9.37 35.87
C LEU A 346 8.06 10.46 35.22
N PRO A 347 8.60 11.44 35.96
CA PRO A 347 9.56 12.40 35.41
C PRO A 347 10.83 11.74 34.87
N MET A 348 11.41 10.79 35.61
CA MET A 348 12.64 10.10 35.17
C MET A 348 12.41 9.13 34.01
N LEU A 349 11.18 8.63 33.84
CA LEU A 349 10.79 7.82 32.69
C LEU A 349 10.45 8.63 31.45
N ARG A 350 10.36 9.96 31.52
CA ARG A 350 9.90 10.81 30.41
C ARG A 350 10.62 10.49 29.09
N THR A 351 11.95 10.41 29.10
CA THR A 351 12.75 10.11 27.89
C THR A 351 12.46 8.71 27.36
N THR A 352 12.37 7.71 28.24
CA THR A 352 12.03 6.33 27.85
C THR A 352 10.61 6.23 27.29
N ILE A 353 9.65 6.92 27.92
CA ILE A 353 8.25 6.98 27.47
C ILE A 353 8.17 7.64 26.09
N LEU A 354 8.87 8.75 25.87
CA LEU A 354 8.89 9.42 24.57
C LEU A 354 9.45 8.52 23.47
N VAL A 355 10.53 7.78 23.74
CA VAL A 355 11.11 6.81 22.80
C VAL A 355 10.14 5.66 22.53
N ALA A 356 9.50 5.11 23.57
CA ALA A 356 8.52 4.04 23.43
C ALA A 356 7.28 4.49 22.64
N LEU A 357 6.78 5.70 22.91
CA LEU A 357 5.70 6.33 22.16
C LEU A 357 6.07 6.54 20.70
N LEU A 358 7.29 7.02 20.40
CA LEU A 358 7.74 7.19 19.02
C LEU A 358 7.66 5.86 18.26
N PHE A 359 8.33 4.82 18.75
CA PHE A 359 8.33 3.52 18.06
C PHE A 359 6.92 2.98 17.90
N ARG A 360 6.10 3.11 18.93
CA ARG A 360 4.76 2.54 18.90
C ARG A 360 3.79 3.31 18.00
N ILE A 361 3.85 4.64 17.98
CA ILE A 361 3.06 5.46 17.07
C ILE A 361 3.43 5.16 15.62
N LEU A 362 4.74 5.04 15.31
CA LEU A 362 5.18 4.72 13.95
C LEU A 362 4.67 3.36 13.46
N ASP A 363 4.64 2.37 14.35
CA ASP A 363 4.12 1.03 14.10
C ASP A 363 2.59 1.02 13.95
N ALA A 364 1.86 1.59 14.93
CA ALA A 364 0.40 1.68 14.91
C ALA A 364 -0.14 2.45 13.70
N PHE A 365 0.52 3.55 13.31
CA PHE A 365 0.08 4.37 12.19
C PHE A 365 0.16 3.62 10.85
N ARG A 366 1.07 2.65 10.76
CA ARG A 366 1.27 1.81 9.57
C ARG A 366 0.44 0.53 9.58
N VAL A 367 -0.38 0.31 10.61
CA VAL A 367 -1.08 -0.96 10.82
C VAL A 367 -1.82 -1.42 9.56
N PHE A 368 -1.57 -2.67 9.18
CA PHE A 368 -2.18 -3.30 8.03
C PHE A 368 -2.66 -4.70 8.38
N ASP A 369 -1.74 -5.60 8.77
CA ASP A 369 -2.01 -7.02 8.97
C ASP A 369 -3.18 -7.28 9.92
N LEU A 370 -3.16 -6.64 11.10
CA LEU A 370 -4.17 -6.83 12.12
C LEU A 370 -5.57 -6.49 11.59
N ILE A 371 -5.73 -5.31 10.99
CA ILE A 371 -7.01 -4.83 10.48
C ILE A 371 -7.46 -5.63 9.28
N TYR A 372 -6.55 -5.87 8.32
CA TYR A 372 -6.90 -6.56 7.09
C TYR A 372 -7.38 -7.99 7.36
N VAL A 373 -6.72 -8.72 8.27
CA VAL A 373 -7.11 -10.09 8.62
C VAL A 373 -8.38 -10.11 9.49
N LEU A 374 -8.49 -9.21 10.47
CA LEU A 374 -9.59 -9.21 11.46
C LEU A 374 -10.92 -8.72 10.85
N THR A 375 -10.91 -7.57 10.16
CA THR A 375 -12.13 -6.94 9.59
C THR A 375 -12.07 -6.68 8.10
N GLY A 376 -10.90 -6.73 7.46
CA GLY A 376 -10.72 -6.29 6.08
C GLY A 376 -10.99 -4.78 5.89
N GLY A 377 -11.00 -4.00 6.97
CA GLY A 377 -11.40 -2.59 6.99
C GLY A 377 -12.91 -2.37 7.15
N GLY A 378 -13.72 -3.42 7.30
CA GLY A 378 -15.18 -3.31 7.47
C GLY A 378 -15.64 -2.97 8.90
N PRO A 379 -16.97 -2.85 9.10
CA PRO A 379 -18.02 -2.77 8.08
C PRO A 379 -18.00 -1.41 7.37
N ALA A 380 -18.33 -1.37 6.06
CA ALA A 380 -18.42 -0.12 5.28
C ALA A 380 -17.22 0.84 5.49
N ASN A 381 -16.00 0.32 5.40
CA ASN A 381 -14.73 1.04 5.61
C ASN A 381 -14.51 1.62 7.02
N ALA A 382 -15.30 1.23 8.03
CA ALA A 382 -15.23 1.79 9.38
C ALA A 382 -13.89 1.54 10.09
N THR A 383 -13.18 0.48 9.74
CA THR A 383 -11.85 0.17 10.28
C THR A 383 -10.76 0.31 9.24
N GLU A 384 -11.08 0.79 8.03
CA GLU A 384 -10.13 0.95 6.95
C GLU A 384 -9.13 2.05 7.30
N THR A 385 -7.90 1.65 7.65
CA THR A 385 -6.77 2.58 7.78
C THR A 385 -6.22 2.95 6.42
N ILE A 386 -5.41 4.01 6.37
CA ILE A 386 -4.80 4.48 5.14
C ILE A 386 -3.91 3.41 4.48
N SER A 387 -3.24 2.57 5.28
CA SER A 387 -2.48 1.42 4.78
C SER A 387 -3.36 0.36 4.12
N VAL A 388 -4.52 0.06 4.72
CA VAL A 388 -5.50 -0.88 4.14
C VAL A 388 -6.12 -0.30 2.87
N TYR A 389 -6.39 1.00 2.84
CA TYR A 389 -6.89 1.68 1.65
C TYR A 389 -5.86 1.61 0.51
N ALA A 390 -4.60 1.97 0.77
CA ALA A 390 -3.50 1.89 -0.20
C ALA A 390 -3.37 0.47 -0.78
N TYR A 391 -3.42 -0.55 0.08
CA TYR A 391 -3.37 -1.95 -0.34
C TYR A 391 -4.54 -2.34 -1.25
N LYS A 392 -5.79 -1.99 -0.87
CA LYS A 392 -6.96 -2.30 -1.69
C LYS A 392 -6.91 -1.62 -3.05
N THR A 393 -6.46 -0.37 -3.12
CA THR A 393 -6.29 0.33 -4.40
C THR A 393 -5.18 -0.31 -5.24
N MET A 394 -4.03 -0.63 -4.64
CA MET A 394 -2.91 -1.20 -5.36
C MET A 394 -3.20 -2.62 -5.88
N PHE A 395 -3.62 -3.51 -4.99
CA PHE A 395 -3.71 -4.95 -5.29
C PHE A 395 -5.11 -5.41 -5.64
N ALA A 396 -6.14 -4.98 -4.89
CA ALA A 396 -7.50 -5.44 -5.17
C ALA A 396 -8.12 -4.74 -6.40
N GLN A 397 -7.81 -3.45 -6.61
CA GLN A 397 -8.23 -2.70 -7.80
C GLN A 397 -7.19 -2.73 -8.92
N MET A 398 -6.04 -3.37 -8.69
CA MET A 398 -4.92 -3.47 -9.64
C MET A 398 -4.40 -2.10 -10.12
N ASN A 399 -4.59 -1.03 -9.33
CA ASN A 399 -4.20 0.32 -9.68
C ASN A 399 -2.95 0.72 -8.89
N PHE A 400 -1.79 0.40 -9.47
CA PHE A 400 -0.48 0.61 -8.86
C PHE A 400 -0.09 2.08 -8.80
N GLY A 401 -0.53 2.89 -9.77
CA GLY A 401 -0.31 4.34 -9.74
C GLY A 401 -0.99 4.99 -8.54
N ALA A 402 -2.31 4.83 -8.44
CA ALA A 402 -3.11 5.42 -7.37
C ALA A 402 -2.75 4.84 -6.00
N GLY A 403 -2.55 3.52 -5.90
CA GLY A 403 -2.14 2.86 -4.66
C GLY A 403 -0.75 3.31 -4.18
N SER A 404 0.19 3.57 -5.10
CA SER A 404 1.50 4.10 -4.75
C SER A 404 1.41 5.55 -4.26
N ALA A 405 0.50 6.37 -4.81
CA ALA A 405 0.27 7.73 -4.30
C ALA A 405 -0.19 7.72 -2.84
N LEU A 406 -1.13 6.83 -2.48
CA LEU A 406 -1.55 6.62 -1.09
C LEU A 406 -0.37 6.17 -0.21
N ALA A 407 0.45 5.22 -0.67
CA ALA A 407 1.63 4.77 0.08
C ALA A 407 2.65 5.90 0.32
N VAL A 408 2.84 6.81 -0.64
CA VAL A 408 3.68 8.01 -0.47
C VAL A 408 3.05 8.97 0.55
N ILE A 409 1.74 9.17 0.53
CA ILE A 409 1.05 9.99 1.54
C ILE A 409 1.30 9.42 2.95
N VAL A 410 1.17 8.10 3.12
CA VAL A 410 1.49 7.42 4.39
C VAL A 410 2.93 7.73 4.81
N PHE A 411 3.90 7.52 3.92
CA PHE A 411 5.31 7.83 4.16
C PHE A 411 5.52 9.28 4.63
N LEU A 412 4.89 10.26 3.96
CA LEU A 412 4.98 11.67 4.34
C LEU A 412 4.40 11.95 5.73
N CYS A 413 3.23 11.39 6.06
CA CYS A 413 2.65 11.50 7.40
C CYS A 413 3.61 10.97 8.46
N ILE A 414 4.23 9.82 8.22
CA ILE A 414 5.17 9.22 9.16
C ILE A 414 6.46 10.03 9.28
N ALA A 415 6.97 10.56 8.17
CA ALA A 415 8.13 11.45 8.17
C ALA A 415 7.86 12.70 9.03
N ILE A 416 6.67 13.29 8.88
CA ILE A 416 6.22 14.43 9.70
C ILE A 416 6.17 14.04 11.18
N ILE A 417 5.53 12.93 11.53
CA ILE A 417 5.46 12.44 12.92
C ILE A 417 6.88 12.24 13.50
N SER A 418 7.77 11.60 12.72
CA SER A 418 9.15 11.33 13.14
C SER A 418 9.92 12.63 13.39
N VAL A 419 9.83 13.61 12.49
CA VAL A 419 10.50 14.90 12.64
C VAL A 419 9.97 15.67 13.86
N LEU A 420 8.66 15.66 14.09
CA LEU A 420 8.05 16.30 15.26
C LEU A 420 8.56 15.67 16.57
N PHE A 421 8.64 14.35 16.63
CA PHE A 421 9.17 13.61 17.78
C PHE A 421 10.66 13.85 18.01
N VAL A 422 11.49 13.83 16.95
CA VAL A 422 12.93 14.08 17.07
C VAL A 422 13.19 15.51 17.55
N LYS A 423 12.42 16.50 17.12
CA LYS A 423 12.52 17.87 17.64
C LYS A 423 12.16 17.96 19.13
N LEU A 424 11.11 17.24 19.55
CA LEU A 424 10.71 17.14 20.95
C LEU A 424 11.80 16.47 21.82
N LEU A 425 12.32 15.33 21.37
CA LEU A 425 13.33 14.54 22.08
C LEU A 425 14.70 15.22 22.10
N GLY A 426 15.11 15.81 20.99
CA GLY A 426 16.38 16.52 20.86
C GLY A 426 16.47 17.71 21.82
N ARG A 427 15.35 18.37 22.12
CA ARG A 427 15.30 19.42 23.15
C ARG A 427 15.56 18.86 24.56
N ASP A 428 15.02 17.70 24.88
CA ASP A 428 15.16 17.08 26.20
C ASP A 428 16.58 16.48 26.40
N LEU A 429 17.15 15.82 25.38
CA LEU A 429 18.52 15.30 25.44
C LEU A 429 19.58 16.40 25.58
N ILE A 430 19.35 17.56 24.95
CA ILE A 430 20.25 18.72 25.05
C ILE A 430 20.08 19.43 26.39
N SER A 431 18.85 19.53 26.94
CA SER A 431 18.63 20.19 28.25
C SER A 431 19.27 19.43 29.41
N ASP A 432 19.20 18.10 29.40
CA ASP A 432 19.82 17.26 30.44
C ASP A 432 21.36 17.27 30.37
N GLY A 433 21.94 17.55 29.20
CA GLY A 433 23.39 17.72 29.01
C GLY A 433 23.92 19.12 29.37
N SER A 434 23.05 20.13 29.44
CA SER A 434 23.41 21.51 29.79
C SER A 434 23.32 21.86 31.28
N GLY A 435 22.94 20.89 32.13
CA GLY A 435 22.95 21.03 33.59
C GLY A 435 24.34 20.81 34.18
N LYS A 436 25.27 21.73 33.94
CA LYS A 436 26.44 21.98 34.79
C LYS A 436 26.44 23.42 35.25
#